data_AF-A0A6N9BJT2-F1
#
_entry.id   AF-A0A6N9BJT2-F1
#
_cell.length_a   1.000
_cell.length_b   1.000
_cell.length_c   1.000
_cell.angle_alpha   90.00
_cell.angle_beta   90.00
_cell.angle_gamma   90.00
#
_symmetry.space_group_name_H-M   'P 1'
#
loop_
_entity.id
_entity.type
_entity.pdbx_description
1 polymer ?
#
loop_
_entity_poly.entity_id
_entity_poly.type
_entity_poly.pdbx_seq_one_letter_code
_entity_poly.pdbx_strand_id
1 'polypeptide(L)'
;MSTIVVNGRSYAAALYWLDRSGPAATARAARRFARPWCVHHAGQTGYAGGVDDDAPEGLPALAPALLESIDGEFWMALIAGEAPPGGKAAGESGCYALIKVRDGAVLADGDEIFTKRDTAIEAFGRARALGWELYATPGLLDAGANHNVRELDVSGLPAGPGIALRRAPFTGVRRRHMALALLLPAVLSGAAFAWLGRDTLVSWIVGPEPVAVMAPQAAEA
;
A
#
# COMPACT_ATOMS: atom_id res chain seq x y z
N MET A 1 -8.56 4.05 0.69
CA MET A 1 -8.86 3.16 1.83
C MET A 1 -10.10 3.72 2.49
N SER A 2 -10.96 2.87 3.04
CA SER A 2 -12.08 3.32 3.86
C SER A 2 -11.85 2.90 5.30
N THR A 3 -12.32 3.71 6.23
CA THR A 3 -12.35 3.36 7.65
C THR A 3 -13.80 3.05 8.02
N ILE A 4 -14.00 2.05 8.85
CA ILE A 4 -15.29 1.75 9.47
C ILE A 4 -15.10 1.72 10.98
N VAL A 5 -16.01 2.36 11.71
CA VAL A 5 -16.01 2.32 13.18
C VAL A 5 -16.97 1.23 13.63
N VAL A 6 -16.45 0.20 14.28
CA VAL A 6 -17.23 -0.93 14.80
C VAL A 6 -17.09 -0.92 16.31
N ASN A 7 -18.20 -0.77 17.03
CA ASN A 7 -18.24 -0.65 18.49
C ASN A 7 -17.24 0.37 19.05
N GLY A 8 -17.21 1.56 18.46
CA GLY A 8 -16.33 2.66 18.88
C GLY A 8 -14.85 2.51 18.51
N ARG A 9 -14.47 1.44 17.79
CA ARG A 9 -13.09 1.24 17.31
C ARG A 9 -13.01 1.35 15.79
N SER A 10 -12.03 2.10 15.30
CA SER A 10 -11.76 2.25 13.87
C SER A 10 -10.99 1.08 13.30
N TYR A 11 -11.44 0.57 12.16
CA TYR A 11 -10.76 -0.45 11.37
C TYR A 11 -10.57 0.02 9.92
N ALA A 12 -9.43 -0.35 9.34
CA ALA A 12 -9.20 -0.22 7.91
C ALA A 12 -9.99 -1.31 7.16
N ALA A 13 -10.72 -0.89 6.14
CA ALA A 13 -11.49 -1.76 5.26
C ALA A 13 -11.34 -1.29 3.80
N ALA A 14 -11.96 -2.04 2.87
CA ALA A 14 -11.80 -1.86 1.44
C ALA A 14 -10.32 -1.96 1.00
N LEU A 15 -9.60 -2.92 1.58
CA LEU A 15 -8.23 -3.24 1.20
C LEU A 15 -8.21 -4.08 -0.08
N TYR A 16 -7.18 -3.89 -0.89
CA TYR A 16 -6.96 -4.72 -2.06
C TYR A 16 -6.07 -5.91 -1.67
N TRP A 17 -6.56 -7.14 -1.80
CA TRP A 17 -5.86 -8.34 -1.31
C TRP A 17 -5.13 -9.09 -2.42
N LEU A 18 -3.91 -9.57 -2.12
CA LEU A 18 -3.09 -10.39 -3.02
C LEU A 18 -2.35 -11.50 -2.26
N ASP A 19 -2.23 -12.68 -2.86
CA ASP A 19 -1.55 -13.87 -2.30
C ASP A 19 -0.02 -13.76 -2.24
N ARG A 20 0.56 -12.68 -2.77
CA ARG A 20 2.01 -12.51 -2.82
C ARG A 20 2.51 -11.73 -1.61
N SER A 21 3.18 -12.43 -0.72
CA SER A 21 3.92 -11.88 0.42
C SER A 21 5.41 -11.67 0.12
N GLY A 22 6.07 -10.83 0.92
CA GLY A 22 7.50 -10.58 0.87
C GLY A 22 7.89 -9.14 0.47
N PRO A 23 8.99 -8.58 1.01
CA PRO A 23 9.27 -7.14 0.92
C PRO A 23 9.32 -6.58 -0.51
N ALA A 24 9.94 -7.30 -1.44
CA ALA A 24 10.08 -6.88 -2.83
C ALA A 24 8.76 -6.98 -3.63
N ALA A 25 7.93 -7.98 -3.33
CA ALA A 25 6.59 -8.11 -3.95
C ALA A 25 5.68 -6.99 -3.44
N THR A 26 5.68 -6.74 -2.14
CA THR A 26 4.91 -5.68 -1.49
C THR A 26 5.29 -4.31 -1.99
N ALA A 27 6.58 -3.99 -2.09
CA ALA A 27 7.04 -2.72 -2.62
C ALA A 27 6.59 -2.49 -4.09
N ARG A 28 6.64 -3.54 -4.93
CA ARG A 28 6.19 -3.46 -6.33
C ARG A 28 4.68 -3.24 -6.42
N ALA A 29 3.88 -4.00 -5.67
CA ALA A 29 2.43 -3.86 -5.66
C ALA A 29 1.99 -2.50 -5.13
N ALA A 30 2.53 -2.08 -3.97
CA ALA A 30 2.24 -0.78 -3.36
C ALA A 30 2.51 0.38 -4.33
N ARG A 31 3.62 0.34 -5.09
CA ARG A 31 3.93 1.34 -6.12
C ARG A 31 2.98 1.25 -7.32
N ARG A 32 2.74 0.04 -7.84
CA ARG A 32 1.90 -0.18 -9.02
C ARG A 32 0.47 0.30 -8.80
N PHE A 33 -0.07 0.10 -7.61
CA PHE A 33 -1.45 0.44 -7.29
C PHE A 33 -1.60 1.78 -6.57
N ALA A 34 -0.50 2.51 -6.34
CA ALA A 34 -0.47 3.74 -5.54
C ALA A 34 -1.09 3.55 -4.13
N ARG A 35 -0.77 2.41 -3.50
CA ARG A 35 -1.28 2.00 -2.18
C ARG A 35 -0.12 1.82 -1.20
N PRO A 36 0.32 2.89 -0.51
CA PRO A 36 1.54 2.87 0.29
C PRO A 36 1.40 2.15 1.64
N TRP A 37 0.18 1.79 2.03
CA TRP A 37 -0.12 1.13 3.31
C TRP A 37 -0.46 -0.32 3.07
N CYS A 38 0.02 -1.22 3.93
CA CYS A 38 -0.26 -2.63 3.82
C CYS A 38 -0.34 -3.33 5.18
N VAL A 39 -1.04 -4.47 5.20
CA VAL A 39 -1.04 -5.45 6.30
C VAL A 39 -0.68 -6.81 5.72
N HIS A 40 0.12 -7.58 6.46
CA HIS A 40 0.43 -8.97 6.12
C HIS A 40 -0.32 -9.88 7.07
N HIS A 41 -1.10 -10.81 6.52
CA HIS A 41 -1.86 -11.75 7.34
C HIS A 41 -2.07 -13.05 6.54
N ALA A 42 -1.91 -14.21 7.19
CA ALA A 42 -2.11 -15.54 6.60
C ALA A 42 -1.46 -15.74 5.21
N GLY A 43 -0.25 -15.21 4.99
CA GLY A 43 0.46 -15.33 3.70
C GLY A 43 -0.01 -14.36 2.60
N GLN A 44 -1.11 -13.63 2.81
CA GLN A 44 -1.60 -12.58 1.92
C GLN A 44 -1.13 -11.19 2.34
N THR A 45 -1.29 -10.22 1.43
CA THR A 45 -1.06 -8.80 1.72
C THR A 45 -2.28 -7.98 1.28
N GLY A 46 -2.86 -7.25 2.23
CA GLY A 46 -3.90 -6.26 1.97
C GLY A 46 -3.29 -4.88 1.77
N TYR A 47 -3.69 -4.15 0.72
CA TYR A 47 -3.15 -2.84 0.36
C TYR A 47 -4.19 -1.72 0.48
N ALA A 48 -3.85 -0.68 1.24
CA ALA A 48 -4.63 0.53 1.43
C ALA A 48 -4.06 1.70 0.62
N GLY A 49 -4.95 2.39 -0.12
CA GLY A 49 -4.64 3.68 -0.74
C GLY A 49 -4.69 4.81 0.28
N GLY A 50 -3.79 5.78 0.16
CA GLY A 50 -3.88 7.03 0.92
C GLY A 50 -4.84 8.00 0.23
N VAL A 51 -5.81 8.52 0.98
CA VAL A 51 -6.51 9.76 0.64
C VAL A 51 -5.99 10.75 1.68
N ASP A 52 -5.36 11.82 1.22
CA ASP A 52 -5.00 13.06 1.91
C ASP A 52 -4.76 12.97 3.45
N ASP A 53 -3.47 13.12 3.81
CA ASP A 53 -2.91 13.64 5.07
C ASP A 53 -3.13 12.94 6.44
N ASP A 54 -4.00 11.95 6.60
CA ASP A 54 -4.00 11.12 7.81
C ASP A 54 -3.17 9.85 7.61
N ALA A 55 -2.12 9.65 8.42
CA ALA A 55 -1.31 8.44 8.39
C ALA A 55 -2.05 7.29 9.11
N PRO A 56 -2.60 6.28 8.40
CA PRO A 56 -3.33 5.15 9.01
C PRO A 56 -2.40 4.12 9.66
N GLU A 57 -1.18 4.50 10.03
CA GLU A 57 -0.23 3.59 10.66
C GLU A 57 -0.78 3.12 12.00
N GLY A 58 -0.73 1.82 12.25
CA GLY A 58 -1.28 1.24 13.47
C GLY A 58 -2.79 0.96 13.43
N LEU A 59 -3.52 1.43 12.42
CA LEU A 59 -4.94 1.14 12.27
C LEU A 59 -5.15 -0.36 11.97
N PRO A 60 -5.90 -1.12 12.78
CA PRO A 60 -6.16 -2.54 12.54
C PRO A 60 -7.00 -2.74 11.27
N ALA A 61 -6.70 -3.76 10.48
CA ALA A 61 -7.49 -4.14 9.32
C ALA A 61 -8.66 -5.05 9.74
N LEU A 62 -9.85 -4.78 9.20
CA LEU A 62 -11.08 -5.50 9.56
C LEU A 62 -11.04 -6.97 9.09
N ALA A 63 -10.62 -7.24 7.86
CA ALA A 63 -10.65 -8.60 7.33
C ALA A 63 -9.74 -9.57 8.13
N PRO A 64 -8.49 -9.22 8.50
CA PRO A 64 -7.70 -10.00 9.44
C PRO A 64 -8.33 -10.16 10.83
N ALA A 65 -8.97 -9.11 11.36
CA ALA A 65 -9.63 -9.22 12.65
C ALA A 65 -10.75 -10.28 12.64
N LEU A 66 -11.47 -10.36 11.52
CA LEU A 66 -12.51 -11.37 11.31
C LEU A 66 -11.93 -12.77 11.05
N LEU A 67 -10.83 -12.89 10.30
CA LEU A 67 -10.11 -14.15 10.12
C LEU A 67 -9.61 -14.73 11.45
N GLU A 68 -9.22 -13.89 12.41
CA GLU A 68 -8.83 -14.32 13.75
C GLU A 68 -10.04 -14.69 14.65
N SER A 69 -11.27 -14.31 14.26
CA SER A 69 -12.48 -14.46 15.08
C SER A 69 -13.47 -15.50 14.56
N ILE A 70 -13.40 -15.84 13.26
CA ILE A 70 -14.30 -16.78 12.59
C ILE A 70 -13.50 -18.02 12.19
N ASP A 71 -13.83 -19.14 12.82
CA ASP A 71 -13.30 -20.44 12.41
C ASP A 71 -13.97 -20.89 11.11
N GLY A 72 -13.17 -21.12 10.07
CA GLY A 72 -13.65 -21.66 8.80
C GLY A 72 -12.84 -21.17 7.61
N GLU A 73 -12.86 -21.96 6.55
CA GLU A 73 -12.12 -21.65 5.32
C GLU A 73 -12.99 -20.95 4.28
N PHE A 74 -14.32 -21.09 4.34
CA PHE A 74 -15.25 -20.59 3.32
C PHE A 74 -16.45 -19.87 3.94
N TRP A 75 -16.31 -18.56 4.13
CA TRP A 75 -17.31 -17.74 4.84
C TRP A 75 -17.40 -16.30 4.34
N MET A 76 -18.54 -15.68 4.61
CA MET A 76 -18.82 -14.29 4.29
C MET A 76 -19.41 -13.58 5.49
N ALA A 77 -18.92 -12.38 5.79
CA ALA A 77 -19.38 -11.58 6.91
C ALA A 77 -19.88 -10.21 6.45
N LEU A 78 -21.09 -9.83 6.86
CA LEU A 78 -21.66 -8.50 6.68
C LEU A 78 -21.64 -7.74 8.01
N ILE A 79 -20.80 -6.70 8.09
CA ILE A 79 -20.56 -5.94 9.31
C ILE A 79 -21.21 -4.56 9.21
N ALA A 80 -22.02 -4.21 10.21
CA ALA A 80 -22.50 -2.84 10.37
C ALA A 80 -21.54 -2.03 11.26
N GLY A 81 -21.35 -0.77 10.90
CA GLY A 81 -20.58 0.19 11.66
C GLY A 81 -20.94 1.62 11.28
N GLU A 82 -20.16 2.54 11.81
CA GLU A 82 -20.32 3.97 11.59
C GLU A 82 -19.25 4.48 10.62
N ALA A 83 -19.59 5.54 9.88
CA ALA A 83 -18.60 6.30 9.13
C ALA A 83 -17.63 6.99 10.13
N PRO A 84 -16.34 7.12 9.78
CA PRO A 84 -15.38 7.79 10.65
C PRO A 84 -15.77 9.27 10.83
N PRO A 85 -15.57 9.84 12.03
CA PRO A 85 -15.86 11.26 12.28
C PRO A 85 -15.02 12.14 11.35
N GLY A 86 -15.66 13.10 10.68
CA GLY A 86 -15.01 14.01 9.73
C GLY A 86 -14.85 13.48 8.30
N GLY A 87 -15.28 12.24 8.01
CA GLY A 87 -15.31 11.71 6.64
C GLY A 87 -16.36 12.40 5.76
N LYS A 88 -16.20 12.34 4.43
CA LYS A 88 -17.19 12.85 3.45
C LYS A 88 -18.59 12.20 3.55
N ALA A 89 -18.74 11.18 4.40
CA ALA A 89 -19.98 10.49 4.72
C ALA A 89 -20.48 10.76 6.16
N ALA A 90 -19.99 11.81 6.85
CA ALA A 90 -20.34 12.15 8.23
C ALA A 90 -21.77 12.71 8.41
N GLY A 91 -22.70 12.38 7.52
CA GLY A 91 -24.13 12.66 7.66
C GLY A 91 -24.92 11.35 7.58
N GLU A 92 -25.46 10.91 8.72
CA GLU A 92 -26.50 9.89 8.94
C GLU A 92 -26.39 8.52 8.21
N SER A 93 -25.35 8.31 7.42
CA SER A 93 -25.22 7.15 6.54
C SER A 93 -24.42 6.06 7.24
N GLY A 94 -25.08 4.96 7.59
CA GLY A 94 -24.40 3.77 8.09
C GLY A 94 -23.28 3.31 7.16
N CYS A 95 -22.25 2.70 7.72
CA CYS A 95 -21.13 2.12 6.97
C CYS A 95 -21.23 0.59 7.09
N TYR A 96 -21.22 -0.12 5.97
CA TYR A 96 -21.39 -1.56 5.95
C TYR A 96 -20.19 -2.20 5.24
N ALA A 97 -19.52 -3.13 5.91
CA ALA A 97 -18.41 -3.88 5.32
C ALA A 97 -18.86 -5.28 4.93
N LEU A 98 -18.43 -5.75 3.77
CA LEU A 98 -18.64 -7.11 3.30
C LEU A 98 -17.29 -7.78 3.12
N ILE A 99 -17.04 -8.82 3.92
CA ILE A 99 -15.80 -9.60 3.83
C ILE A 99 -16.10 -10.99 3.28
N LYS A 100 -15.35 -11.42 2.27
CA LYS A 100 -15.47 -12.74 1.63
C LYS A 100 -14.15 -13.49 1.75
N VAL A 101 -14.18 -14.65 2.40
CA VAL A 101 -13.03 -15.53 2.61
C VAL A 101 -13.27 -16.90 2.00
N ARG A 102 -12.29 -17.37 1.23
CA ARG A 102 -12.27 -18.71 0.64
C ARG A 102 -10.90 -19.33 0.83
N ASP A 103 -10.89 -20.62 1.19
CA ASP A 103 -9.68 -21.39 1.48
C ASP A 103 -8.77 -20.67 2.52
N GLY A 104 -9.39 -20.00 3.51
CA GLY A 104 -8.70 -19.23 4.56
C GLY A 104 -8.10 -17.89 4.09
N ALA A 105 -8.40 -17.47 2.86
CA ALA A 105 -7.85 -16.28 2.22
C ALA A 105 -8.94 -15.28 1.84
N VAL A 106 -8.68 -13.99 2.02
CA VAL A 106 -9.58 -12.91 1.56
C VAL A 106 -9.52 -12.84 0.03
N LEU A 107 -10.69 -12.83 -0.62
CA LEU A 107 -10.78 -12.69 -2.07
C LEU A 107 -10.30 -11.30 -2.54
N ALA A 108 -9.93 -11.17 -3.81
CA ALA A 108 -9.49 -9.89 -4.38
C ALA A 108 -10.59 -8.80 -4.33
N ASP A 109 -11.86 -9.20 -4.43
CA ASP A 109 -13.08 -8.42 -4.21
C ASP A 109 -13.75 -8.76 -2.87
N GLY A 110 -12.98 -9.36 -1.95
CA GLY A 110 -13.45 -9.90 -0.68
C GLY A 110 -13.41 -8.91 0.48
N ASP A 111 -13.14 -7.64 0.22
CA ASP A 111 -13.12 -6.58 1.25
C ASP A 111 -13.74 -5.32 0.64
N GLU A 112 -15.05 -5.16 0.86
CA GLU A 112 -15.87 -4.10 0.26
C GLU A 112 -16.54 -3.25 1.34
N ILE A 113 -16.77 -1.98 1.04
CA ILE A 113 -17.48 -1.03 1.91
C ILE A 113 -18.64 -0.41 1.12
N PHE A 114 -19.79 -0.35 1.78
CA PHE A 114 -21.03 0.24 1.28
C PHE A 114 -21.51 1.34 2.22
N THR A 115 -22.11 2.37 1.64
CA THR A 115 -22.73 3.49 2.38
C THR A 115 -24.25 3.36 2.50
N LYS A 116 -24.83 2.31 1.90
CA LYS A 116 -26.27 2.04 1.88
C LYS A 116 -26.51 0.61 2.35
N ARG A 117 -27.39 0.46 3.34
CA ARG A 117 -27.76 -0.83 3.94
C ARG A 117 -28.28 -1.81 2.89
N ASP A 118 -29.27 -1.39 2.11
CA ASP A 118 -29.96 -2.26 1.17
C ASP A 118 -29.01 -2.81 0.09
N THR A 119 -28.10 -1.97 -0.40
CA THR A 119 -27.07 -2.39 -1.36
C THR A 119 -26.12 -3.42 -0.77
N ALA A 120 -25.73 -3.27 0.50
CA ALA A 120 -24.88 -4.22 1.20
C ALA A 120 -25.59 -5.56 1.43
N ILE A 121 -26.87 -5.52 1.84
CA ILE A 121 -27.73 -6.70 2.03
C ILE A 121 -27.94 -7.42 0.70
N GLU A 122 -28.20 -6.70 -0.39
CA GLU A 122 -28.36 -7.30 -1.72
C GLU A 122 -27.08 -8.00 -2.18
N ALA A 123 -25.91 -7.38 -1.97
CA ALA A 123 -24.62 -7.97 -2.28
C ALA A 123 -24.35 -9.24 -1.46
N PHE A 124 -24.65 -9.20 -0.16
CA PHE A 124 -24.56 -10.36 0.74
C PHE A 124 -25.52 -11.49 0.31
N GLY A 125 -26.75 -11.14 -0.06
CA GLY A 125 -27.77 -12.09 -0.49
C GLY A 125 -27.40 -12.87 -1.77
N ARG A 126 -26.74 -12.23 -2.74
CA ARG A 126 -26.27 -12.92 -3.97
C ARG A 126 -25.28 -14.05 -3.68
N ALA A 127 -24.47 -13.92 -2.63
CA ALA A 127 -23.50 -14.93 -2.27
C ALA A 127 -24.10 -16.17 -1.58
N ARG A 128 -25.29 -16.04 -0.97
CA ARG A 128 -26.01 -17.16 -0.33
C ARG A 128 -26.22 -18.34 -1.29
N ALA A 129 -26.41 -18.07 -2.58
CA ALA A 129 -26.61 -19.10 -3.60
C ALA A 129 -25.36 -19.99 -3.83
N LEU A 130 -24.20 -19.59 -3.32
CA LEU A 130 -22.91 -20.24 -3.57
C LEU A 130 -22.43 -21.11 -2.39
N GLY A 131 -23.26 -21.32 -1.37
CA GLY A 131 -22.98 -22.26 -0.27
C GLY A 131 -22.02 -21.76 0.83
N TRP A 132 -21.87 -20.44 0.97
CA TRP A 132 -21.02 -19.82 1.98
C TRP A 132 -21.59 -19.98 3.38
N GLU A 133 -20.73 -20.11 4.39
CA GLU A 133 -21.14 -19.81 5.75
C GLU A 133 -21.35 -18.29 5.89
N LEU A 134 -22.52 -17.89 6.37
CA LEU A 134 -22.93 -16.48 6.40
C LEU A 134 -22.93 -15.95 7.83
N TYR A 135 -22.25 -14.83 8.03
CA TYR A 135 -22.18 -14.11 9.30
C TYR A 135 -22.68 -12.68 9.13
N ALA A 136 -23.41 -12.16 10.11
CA ALA A 136 -23.83 -10.77 10.10
C ALA A 136 -23.85 -10.15 11.50
N THR A 137 -23.65 -8.84 11.60
CA THR A 137 -23.87 -8.12 12.87
C THR A 137 -25.31 -8.31 13.36
N PRO A 138 -25.54 -8.51 14.68
CA PRO A 138 -26.87 -8.67 15.25
C PRO A 138 -27.84 -7.55 14.83
N GLY A 139 -29.07 -7.92 14.50
CA GLY A 139 -30.12 -6.97 14.08
C GLY A 139 -29.94 -6.33 12.69
N LEU A 140 -28.86 -6.67 11.96
CA LEU A 140 -28.64 -6.14 10.60
C LEU A 140 -29.58 -6.75 9.56
N LEU A 141 -30.06 -7.96 9.81
CA LEU A 141 -30.93 -8.72 8.93
C LEU A 141 -32.24 -9.10 9.64
N ASP A 142 -33.34 -9.12 8.90
CA ASP A 142 -34.63 -9.49 9.47
C ASP A 142 -34.68 -10.99 9.83
N ALA A 143 -35.12 -11.28 11.05
CA ALA A 143 -35.14 -12.63 11.64
C ALA A 143 -35.93 -13.68 10.83
N GLY A 144 -36.88 -13.24 10.00
CA GLY A 144 -37.75 -14.13 9.21
C GLY A 144 -37.18 -14.56 7.85
N ALA A 145 -36.14 -13.90 7.32
CA ALA A 145 -35.65 -14.15 5.96
C ALA A 145 -34.38 -15.03 5.90
N ASN A 146 -33.74 -15.28 7.05
CA ASN A 146 -32.32 -15.63 7.09
C ASN A 146 -31.96 -16.80 8.02
N HIS A 147 -32.66 -17.93 7.88
CA HIS A 147 -32.45 -19.14 8.69
C HIS A 147 -31.02 -19.74 8.66
N ASN A 148 -30.14 -19.27 7.77
CA ASN A 148 -28.78 -19.78 7.59
C ASN A 148 -27.69 -18.72 7.88
N VAL A 149 -28.03 -17.58 8.48
CA VAL A 149 -27.05 -16.55 8.85
C VAL A 149 -26.80 -16.62 10.35
N ARG A 150 -25.53 -16.76 10.74
CA ARG A 150 -25.08 -16.72 12.13
C ARG A 150 -24.84 -15.27 12.55
N GLU A 151 -25.29 -14.91 13.73
CA GLU A 151 -24.94 -13.61 14.29
C GLU A 151 -23.48 -13.61 14.72
N LEU A 152 -22.78 -12.52 14.42
CA LEU A 152 -21.38 -12.31 14.75
C LEU A 152 -21.26 -11.22 15.82
N ASP A 153 -20.76 -11.60 16.99
CA ASP A 153 -20.40 -10.61 18.01
C ASP A 153 -19.15 -9.84 17.57
N VAL A 154 -19.33 -8.54 17.32
CA VAL A 154 -18.27 -7.64 16.87
C VAL A 154 -17.66 -6.81 18.01
N SER A 155 -18.09 -7.02 19.28
CA SER A 155 -17.57 -6.30 20.45
C SER A 155 -16.16 -6.71 20.85
N GLY A 156 -15.80 -7.96 20.56
CA GLY A 156 -14.50 -8.56 20.89
C GLY A 156 -13.47 -8.58 19.75
N LEU A 157 -13.70 -7.87 18.64
CA LEU A 157 -12.80 -7.96 17.48
C LEU A 157 -11.35 -7.56 17.86
N PRO A 158 -10.34 -8.36 17.46
CA PRO A 158 -8.96 -8.10 17.81
C PRO A 158 -8.45 -6.82 17.13
N ALA A 159 -7.47 -6.18 17.76
CA ALA A 159 -6.83 -4.95 17.26
C ALA A 159 -5.31 -4.96 17.50
N GLY A 160 -4.69 -6.13 17.40
CA GLY A 160 -3.27 -6.32 17.68
C GLY A 160 -2.34 -5.74 16.60
N PRO A 161 -1.04 -5.58 16.92
CA PRO A 161 -0.04 -5.08 15.98
C PRO A 161 0.23 -6.01 14.79
N GLY A 162 -0.22 -7.27 14.84
CA GLY A 162 -0.14 -8.24 13.76
C GLY A 162 -1.12 -7.99 12.61
N ILE A 163 -2.21 -7.28 12.90
CA ILE A 163 -3.27 -6.95 11.92
C ILE A 163 -3.32 -5.46 11.60
N ALA A 164 -2.40 -4.68 12.17
CA ALA A 164 -2.30 -3.25 11.94
C ALA A 164 -1.64 -2.91 10.60
N LEU A 165 -2.14 -1.86 9.95
CA LEU A 165 -1.53 -1.28 8.77
C LEU A 165 -0.14 -0.73 9.10
N ARG A 166 0.78 -0.98 8.18
CA ARG A 166 2.15 -0.47 8.19
C ARG A 166 2.48 0.10 6.84
N ARG A 167 3.49 0.97 6.81
CA ARG A 167 3.97 1.50 5.54
C ARG A 167 4.67 0.40 4.75
N ALA A 168 4.29 0.23 3.48
CA ALA A 168 4.94 -0.71 2.58
C ALA A 168 6.43 -0.35 2.44
N PRO A 169 7.34 -1.34 2.45
CA PRO A 169 8.77 -1.11 2.42
C PRO A 169 9.19 -0.35 1.15
N PHE A 170 10.19 0.51 1.27
CA PHE A 170 10.77 1.29 0.16
C PHE A 170 9.79 2.20 -0.60
N THR A 171 8.63 2.52 -0.03
CA THR A 171 7.70 3.55 -0.55
C THR A 171 7.99 4.95 -0.01
N GLY A 172 8.93 5.08 0.94
CA GLY A 172 9.34 6.33 1.59
C GLY A 172 10.34 7.18 0.83
N VAL A 173 10.98 6.67 -0.23
CA VAL A 173 11.95 7.47 -1.01
C VAL A 173 11.18 8.42 -1.91
N ARG A 174 10.92 9.63 -1.41
CA ARG A 174 10.41 10.75 -2.22
C ARG A 174 11.27 10.88 -3.48
N ARG A 175 10.64 10.81 -4.67
CA ARG A 175 11.29 11.01 -5.98
C ARG A 175 12.23 12.23 -6.03
N ARG A 176 11.96 13.27 -5.23
CA ARG A 176 12.81 14.47 -5.10
C ARG A 176 14.25 14.18 -4.65
N HIS A 177 14.47 13.23 -3.73
CA HIS A 177 15.83 12.91 -3.28
C HIS A 177 16.57 12.01 -4.28
N MET A 178 15.86 11.23 -5.08
CA MET A 178 16.47 10.36 -6.09
C MET A 178 16.96 11.16 -7.31
N ALA A 179 16.22 12.19 -7.73
CA ALA A 179 16.70 13.12 -8.75
C ALA A 179 17.95 13.88 -8.30
N LEU A 180 18.00 14.33 -7.04
CA LEU A 180 19.17 15.00 -6.47
C LEU A 180 20.37 14.04 -6.30
N ALA A 181 20.13 12.80 -5.89
CA ALA A 181 21.15 11.76 -5.76
C ALA A 181 21.72 11.30 -7.12
N LEU A 182 20.95 11.38 -8.20
CA LEU A 182 21.42 11.10 -9.57
C LEU A 182 22.13 12.30 -10.22
N LEU A 183 21.75 13.53 -9.85
CA LEU A 183 22.40 14.74 -10.37
C LEU A 183 23.79 14.98 -9.77
N LEU A 184 24.00 14.62 -8.51
CA LEU A 184 25.29 14.80 -7.83
C LEU A 184 26.47 14.11 -8.54
N PRO A 185 26.39 12.80 -8.89
CA PRO A 185 27.47 12.16 -9.64
C PRO A 185 27.60 12.72 -11.06
N ALA A 186 26.51 13.10 -11.73
CA ALA A 186 26.58 13.70 -13.06
C ALA A 186 27.32 15.05 -13.07
N VAL A 187 27.07 15.91 -12.07
CA VAL A 187 27.76 17.19 -11.91
C VAL A 187 29.23 16.99 -11.53
N LEU A 188 29.53 16.05 -10.63
CA LEU A 188 30.91 15.73 -10.25
C LEU A 188 31.71 15.15 -11.43
N SER A 189 31.12 14.27 -12.23
CA SER A 189 31.74 13.75 -13.46
C SER A 189 31.97 14.86 -14.49
N GLY A 190 31.01 15.77 -14.69
CA GLY A 190 31.17 16.91 -15.57
C GLY A 190 32.29 17.87 -15.13
N ALA A 191 32.40 18.15 -13.83
CA ALA A 191 33.46 18.98 -13.27
C ALA A 191 34.84 18.30 -13.39
N ALA A 192 34.93 16.99 -13.15
CA ALA A 192 36.17 16.23 -13.31
C ALA A 192 36.64 16.20 -14.78
N PHE A 193 35.70 16.06 -15.74
CA PHE A 193 36.01 16.08 -17.17
C PHE A 193 36.48 17.47 -17.64
N ALA A 194 35.84 18.54 -17.14
CA ALA A 194 36.26 19.91 -17.42
C ALA A 194 37.64 20.24 -16.84
N TRP A 195 37.99 19.68 -15.68
CA TRP A 195 39.30 19.86 -15.07
C TRP A 195 40.39 19.09 -15.82
N LEU A 196 40.14 17.83 -16.20
CA LEU A 196 41.06 17.03 -17.01
C LEU A 196 41.26 17.60 -18.43
N GLY A 197 40.21 18.17 -19.03
CA GLY A 197 40.30 18.81 -20.35
C GLY A 197 41.02 20.16 -20.34
N ARG A 198 41.16 20.80 -19.16
CA ARG A 198 41.85 22.10 -19.03
C ARG A 198 43.33 21.97 -19.31
N ASP A 199 43.99 20.94 -18.78
CA ASP A 199 45.43 20.73 -19.00
C ASP A 199 45.73 20.35 -20.46
N THR A 200 44.82 19.59 -21.10
CA THR A 200 44.93 19.29 -22.53
C THR A 200 44.77 20.55 -23.38
N LEU A 201 43.80 21.41 -23.09
CA LEU A 201 43.60 22.68 -23.82
C LEU A 201 44.75 23.68 -23.60
N VAL A 202 45.32 23.76 -22.39
CA VAL A 202 46.48 24.62 -22.10
C VAL A 202 47.72 24.15 -22.87
N SER A 203 47.95 22.84 -22.97
CA SER A 203 49.07 22.28 -23.76
C SER A 203 48.97 22.54 -25.27
N TRP A 204 47.77 22.84 -25.78
CA TRP A 204 47.56 23.19 -27.19
C TRP A 204 47.71 24.70 -27.44
N ILE A 205 47.49 25.55 -26.43
CA ILE A 205 47.64 27.00 -26.53
C ILE A 205 49.10 27.41 -26.29
N VAL A 206 49.79 26.73 -25.37
CA VAL A 206 51.24 26.87 -25.15
C VAL A 206 51.93 25.94 -26.16
N GLY A 207 52.11 26.42 -27.40
CA GLY A 207 52.82 25.67 -28.43
C GLY A 207 54.20 25.17 -27.96
N PRO A 208 54.76 24.13 -28.59
CA PRO A 208 56.02 23.53 -28.14
C PRO A 208 57.12 24.60 -28.05
N GLU A 209 57.90 24.56 -26.97
CA GLU A 209 59.08 25.42 -26.83
C GLU A 209 59.94 25.28 -28.09
N PRO A 210 60.41 26.40 -28.69
CA PRO A 210 61.23 26.35 -29.88
C PRO A 210 62.49 25.56 -29.54
N VAL A 211 62.62 24.38 -30.16
CA VAL A 211 63.85 23.59 -30.11
C VAL A 211 64.94 24.46 -30.71
N ALA A 212 65.87 24.93 -29.87
CA ALA A 212 67.07 25.60 -30.31
C ALA A 212 67.85 24.60 -31.18
N VAL A 213 67.77 24.79 -32.50
CA VAL A 213 68.61 24.05 -33.45
C VAL A 213 70.05 24.41 -33.11
N MET A 214 70.80 23.49 -32.51
CA MET A 214 72.24 23.62 -32.38
C MET A 214 72.81 23.79 -33.79
N ALA A 215 73.32 24.99 -34.07
CA ALA A 215 74.08 25.25 -35.28
C ALA A 215 75.25 24.25 -35.34
N PRO A 216 75.52 23.64 -36.51
CA PRO A 216 76.65 22.72 -36.64
C PRO A 216 77.94 23.48 -36.34
N GLN A 217 78.73 22.97 -35.39
CA GLN A 217 80.10 23.38 -35.22
C GLN A 217 80.85 23.08 -36.52
N ALA A 218 81.24 24.13 -37.24
CA ALA A 218 82.17 24.02 -38.34
C ALA A 218 83.52 23.57 -37.77
N ALA A 219 83.95 22.39 -38.22
CA ALA A 219 85.29 21.88 -38.01
C ALA A 219 86.27 22.54 -38.98
N GLU A 220 87.44 22.91 -38.43
CA GLU A 220 88.75 23.13 -39.09
C GLU A 220 88.86 24.31 -40.08
N ALA A 221 89.93 25.10 -40.08
CA ALA A 221 91.35 24.78 -39.87
C ALA A 221 92.13 25.87 -39.10
#